data_AF-A0A2V9V8T7-F1
#
_entry.id   AF-A0A2V9V8T7-F1
#
_cell.length_a   1.000
_cell.length_b   1.000
_cell.length_c   1.000
_cell.angle_alpha   90.00
_cell.angle_beta   90.00
_cell.angle_gamma   90.00
#
_symmetry.space_group_name_H-M   'P 1'
#
loop_
_entity.id
_entity.type
_entity.pdbx_description
1 polymer ?
#
loop_
_entity_poly.entity_id
_entity_poly.type
_entity_poly.pdbx_seq_one_letter_code
_entity_poly.pdbx_strand_id
1 'polypeptide(L)'
;MIHFPVPEALTFDDVLLLPARSEVVPAQTNTQTQLSRNIRLNIPIISAAMDTVTESHMAIAMAQQGGLGIIHRNLTIDQQANEVDKVKRSESGMIVDPVTMSPDAKVSDALDVMKKYKISGVPITQKDGKLVGILTNRDLRFETRFDIPISKVMTKKNLITVPVGTTLE
;
A
#
# COMPACT_ATOMS: atom_id res chain seq x y z
N MET A 1 -4.39 52.25 -16.91
CA MET A 1 -5.74 52.04 -16.34
C MET A 1 -6.32 50.81 -17.02
N ILE A 2 -6.89 49.87 -16.26
CA ILE A 2 -7.63 48.75 -16.85
C ILE A 2 -8.93 49.35 -17.41
N HIS A 3 -9.14 49.25 -18.73
CA HIS A 3 -10.24 49.91 -19.46
C HIS A 3 -11.48 49.01 -19.67
N PHE A 4 -11.56 47.87 -18.99
CA PHE A 4 -12.64 46.90 -19.11
C PHE A 4 -13.23 46.58 -17.73
N PRO A 5 -14.54 46.27 -17.63
CA PRO A 5 -15.15 45.86 -16.38
C PRO A 5 -14.48 44.58 -15.87
N VAL A 6 -13.98 44.62 -14.63
CA VAL A 6 -13.43 43.44 -13.96
C VAL A 6 -14.61 42.55 -13.56
N PRO A 7 -14.62 41.26 -13.95
CA PRO A 7 -15.67 40.33 -13.52
C PRO A 7 -15.68 40.18 -12.00
N GLU A 8 -16.87 40.14 -11.41
CA GLU A 8 -17.05 39.79 -10.01
C GLU A 8 -16.59 38.34 -9.78
N ALA A 9 -15.87 38.12 -8.68
CA ALA A 9 -15.35 36.82 -8.28
C ALA A 9 -15.69 36.57 -6.82
N LEU A 10 -16.15 35.36 -6.51
CA LEU A 10 -16.58 34.95 -5.17
C LEU A 10 -15.64 33.86 -4.63
N THR A 11 -15.37 33.88 -3.33
CA THR A 11 -14.71 32.81 -2.59
C THR A 11 -15.71 32.05 -1.69
N PHE A 12 -15.24 31.07 -0.94
CA PHE A 12 -16.08 30.23 -0.07
C PHE A 12 -16.86 31.03 0.98
N ASP A 13 -16.22 32.04 1.59
CA ASP A 13 -16.82 32.84 2.67
C ASP A 13 -17.84 33.88 2.18
N ASP A 14 -17.92 34.10 0.86
CA ASP A 14 -18.87 35.07 0.28
C ASP A 14 -20.28 34.48 0.10
N VAL A 15 -20.44 33.17 0.24
CA VAL A 15 -21.69 32.47 -0.09
C VAL A 15 -22.09 31.44 0.98
N LEU A 16 -23.39 31.15 1.05
CA LEU A 16 -23.94 30.09 1.88
C LEU A 16 -24.88 29.21 1.05
N LEU A 17 -24.95 27.92 1.41
CA LEU A 17 -25.93 27.01 0.81
C LEU A 17 -27.31 27.25 1.42
N LEU A 18 -28.32 27.44 0.58
CA LEU A 18 -29.71 27.54 1.02
C LEU A 18 -30.25 26.14 1.37
N PRO A 19 -30.72 25.91 2.61
CA PRO A 19 -31.33 24.63 2.97
C PRO A 19 -32.57 24.32 2.13
N ALA A 20 -32.75 23.04 1.81
CA ALA A 20 -33.92 22.53 1.11
C ALA A 20 -34.50 21.31 1.83
N ARG A 21 -35.74 20.93 1.50
CA ARG A 21 -36.36 19.71 2.02
C ARG A 21 -35.52 18.49 1.59
N SER A 22 -35.19 17.63 2.55
CA SER A 22 -34.52 16.34 2.33
C SER A 22 -35.36 15.21 2.91
N GLU A 23 -35.42 14.10 2.19
CA GLU A 23 -35.97 12.83 2.68
C GLU A 23 -34.86 11.82 3.03
N VAL A 24 -33.59 12.20 2.81
CA VAL A 24 -32.41 11.40 3.07
C VAL A 24 -31.77 11.81 4.39
N VAL A 25 -31.44 10.83 5.21
CA VAL A 25 -30.69 11.02 6.47
C VAL A 25 -29.19 11.11 6.13
N PRO A 26 -28.39 11.98 6.80
CA PRO A 26 -26.97 12.15 6.47
C PRO A 26 -26.16 10.85 6.37
N ALA A 27 -26.40 9.87 7.23
CA ALA A 27 -25.70 8.58 7.23
C ALA A 27 -25.97 7.72 5.98
N GLN A 28 -27.00 8.03 5.19
CA GLN A 28 -27.37 7.34 3.96
C GLN A 28 -26.91 8.09 2.71
N THR A 29 -26.25 9.25 2.86
CA THR A 29 -25.75 10.01 1.73
C THR A 29 -24.54 9.32 1.09
N ASN A 30 -24.50 9.32 -0.24
CA ASN A 30 -23.37 8.76 -0.99
C ASN A 30 -22.38 9.88 -1.33
N THR A 31 -21.15 9.78 -0.81
CA THR A 31 -20.06 10.75 -1.04
C THR A 31 -19.08 10.31 -2.12
N GLN A 32 -19.35 9.20 -2.81
CA GLN A 32 -18.51 8.72 -3.91
C GLN A 32 -18.41 9.76 -5.02
N THR A 33 -17.22 9.90 -5.59
CA THR A 33 -16.95 10.86 -6.66
C THR A 33 -16.05 10.28 -7.74
N GLN A 34 -16.15 10.82 -8.96
CA GLN A 34 -15.31 10.43 -10.09
C GLN A 34 -14.12 11.40 -10.19
N LEU A 35 -12.90 10.90 -9.98
CA LEU A 35 -11.69 11.72 -10.08
C LEU A 35 -11.20 11.85 -11.53
N SER A 36 -11.21 10.74 -12.28
CA SER A 36 -10.79 10.69 -13.69
C SER A 36 -11.71 9.75 -14.45
N ARG A 37 -11.54 9.59 -15.77
CA ARG A 37 -12.37 8.64 -16.56
C ARG A 37 -12.40 7.22 -15.99
N ASN A 38 -11.33 6.81 -15.31
CA ASN A 38 -11.12 5.42 -14.88
C ASN A 38 -10.97 5.27 -13.36
N ILE A 39 -11.05 6.35 -12.58
CA ILE A 39 -10.80 6.32 -11.13
C ILE A 39 -11.99 6.94 -10.40
N ARG A 40 -12.66 6.11 -9.58
CA ARG A 40 -13.72 6.51 -8.65
C ARG A 40 -13.20 6.41 -7.23
N LEU A 41 -13.50 7.41 -6.41
CA LEU A 41 -13.17 7.45 -4.99
C LEU A 41 -14.41 7.19 -4.15
N ASN A 42 -14.20 6.61 -2.97
CA ASN A 42 -15.27 6.39 -1.99
C ASN A 42 -15.62 7.67 -1.21
N ILE A 43 -14.65 8.57 -1.06
CA ILE A 43 -14.83 9.91 -0.51
C ILE A 43 -14.15 10.96 -1.41
N PRO A 44 -14.63 12.21 -1.45
CA PRO A 44 -14.10 13.25 -2.34
C PRO A 44 -12.90 13.98 -1.69
N ILE A 45 -11.95 13.23 -1.13
CA ILE A 45 -10.80 13.79 -0.42
C ILE A 45 -9.49 13.23 -1.00
N ILE A 46 -8.57 14.15 -1.31
CA ILE A 46 -7.23 13.86 -1.82
C ILE A 46 -6.21 14.62 -0.99
N SER A 47 -5.12 13.97 -0.59
CA SER A 47 -4.03 14.67 0.11
C SER A 47 -3.12 15.41 -0.87
N ALA A 48 -2.65 16.59 -0.46
CA ALA A 48 -1.81 17.44 -1.29
C ALA A 48 -0.44 16.81 -1.58
N ALA A 49 0.08 17.05 -2.79
CA ALA A 49 1.38 16.55 -3.24
C ALA A 49 2.57 17.38 -2.69
N MET A 50 2.65 17.48 -1.35
CA MET A 50 3.66 18.25 -0.62
C MET A 50 4.51 17.34 0.26
N ASP A 51 5.79 17.67 0.40
CA ASP A 51 6.75 16.91 1.23
C ASP A 51 6.37 16.86 2.71
N THR A 52 5.73 17.91 3.21
CA THR A 52 5.21 17.98 4.57
C THR A 52 3.88 17.27 4.78
N VAL A 53 3.25 16.75 3.71
CA VAL A 53 1.89 16.19 3.75
C VAL A 53 1.85 14.72 3.35
N THR A 54 2.41 14.37 2.19
CA THR A 54 2.10 13.06 1.57
C THR A 54 3.32 12.28 1.13
N GLU A 55 3.74 11.34 1.97
CA GLU A 55 4.57 10.17 1.62
C GLU A 55 3.73 8.87 1.71
N SER A 56 4.36 7.69 1.62
CA SER A 56 3.67 6.39 1.60
C SER A 56 2.70 6.20 2.77
N HIS A 57 3.07 6.63 3.98
CA HIS A 57 2.22 6.47 5.16
C HIS A 57 0.88 7.19 5.02
N MET A 58 0.89 8.46 4.60
CA MET A 58 -0.33 9.23 4.38
C MET A 58 -1.13 8.68 3.20
N ALA A 59 -0.45 8.29 2.10
CA ALA A 59 -1.12 7.75 0.93
C ALA A 59 -1.85 6.42 1.21
N ILE A 60 -1.26 5.55 2.04
CA ILE A 60 -1.90 4.32 2.53
C ILE A 60 -3.13 4.67 3.37
N ALA A 61 -2.99 5.56 4.35
CA ALA A 61 -4.10 5.95 5.23
C ALA A 61 -5.27 6.56 4.44
N MET A 62 -4.97 7.45 3.48
CA MET A 62 -5.97 8.05 2.60
C MET A 62 -6.71 6.98 1.78
N ALA A 63 -5.99 6.03 1.20
CA ALA A 63 -6.60 4.95 0.42
C ALA A 63 -7.49 4.05 1.28
N GLN A 64 -7.08 3.73 2.51
CA GLN A 64 -7.87 2.94 3.46
C GLN A 64 -9.17 3.63 3.89
N GLN A 65 -9.17 4.97 3.97
CA GLN A 65 -10.39 5.76 4.21
C GLN A 65 -11.23 5.98 2.94
N GLY A 66 -10.78 5.47 1.79
CA GLY A 66 -11.50 5.55 0.52
C GLY A 66 -11.18 6.79 -0.34
N GLY A 67 -10.19 7.57 0.07
CA GLY A 67 -9.66 8.73 -0.68
C GLY A 67 -8.43 8.36 -1.51
N LEU A 68 -7.61 9.36 -1.83
CA LEU A 68 -6.36 9.18 -2.59
C LEU A 68 -5.24 10.03 -2.01
N GLY A 69 -4.02 9.49 -1.95
CA GLY A 69 -2.82 10.27 -1.67
C GLY A 69 -1.94 10.47 -2.89
N ILE A 70 -1.41 11.68 -3.07
CA ILE A 70 -0.46 12.00 -4.14
C ILE A 70 0.93 12.19 -3.53
N ILE A 71 1.87 11.29 -3.84
CA ILE A 71 3.26 11.43 -3.40
C ILE A 71 3.89 12.67 -4.05
N HIS A 72 4.50 13.51 -3.23
CA HIS A 72 5.20 14.72 -3.69
C HIS A 72 6.44 14.39 -4.57
N ARG A 73 7.01 15.41 -5.22
CA ARG A 73 8.15 15.26 -6.14
C ARG A 73 9.50 15.71 -5.56
N ASN A 74 9.56 16.06 -4.27
CA ASN A 74 10.79 16.47 -3.58
C ASN A 74 11.60 15.23 -3.13
N LEU A 75 11.80 14.29 -4.05
CA LEU A 75 12.47 13.01 -3.89
C LEU A 75 13.23 12.70 -5.18
N THR A 76 14.26 11.86 -5.11
CA THR A 76 14.80 11.27 -6.35
C THR A 76 13.75 10.35 -7.00
N ILE A 77 13.91 10.07 -8.29
CA ILE A 77 13.01 9.17 -9.03
C ILE A 77 12.91 7.81 -8.33
N ASP A 78 14.04 7.25 -7.89
CA ASP A 78 14.09 5.97 -7.20
C ASP A 78 13.39 6.01 -5.83
N GLN A 79 13.56 7.10 -5.08
CA GLN A 79 12.89 7.28 -3.80
C GLN A 79 11.38 7.38 -3.97
N GLN A 80 10.91 8.18 -4.94
CA GLN A 80 9.48 8.30 -5.21
C GLN A 80 8.88 6.96 -5.68
N ALA A 81 9.57 6.23 -6.55
CA ALA A 81 9.15 4.90 -6.97
C ALA A 81 9.05 3.93 -5.78
N ASN A 82 10.00 3.97 -4.85
CA ASN A 82 9.94 3.17 -3.62
C ASN A 82 8.76 3.56 -2.72
N GLU A 83 8.41 4.84 -2.60
CA GLU A 83 7.21 5.27 -1.86
C GLU A 83 5.94 4.72 -2.50
N VAL A 84 5.83 4.75 -3.83
CA VAL A 84 4.70 4.16 -4.56
C VAL A 84 4.64 2.65 -4.36
N ASP A 85 5.77 1.95 -4.44
CA ASP A 85 5.85 0.49 -4.23
C ASP A 85 5.36 0.10 -2.84
N LYS A 86 5.75 0.84 -1.79
CA LYS A 86 5.23 0.65 -0.42
C LYS A 86 3.71 0.76 -0.35
N VAL A 87 3.12 1.77 -1.00
CA VAL A 87 1.66 1.97 -1.02
C VAL A 87 0.97 0.79 -1.71
N LYS A 88 1.47 0.38 -2.89
CA LYS A 88 0.86 -0.72 -3.67
C LYS A 88 0.93 -2.07 -2.96
N ARG A 89 1.98 -2.31 -2.17
CA ARG A 89 2.15 -3.55 -1.39
C ARG A 89 1.36 -3.60 -0.08
N SER A 90 0.90 -2.46 0.44
CA SER A 90 0.28 -2.38 1.77
C SER A 90 -0.98 -3.24 1.94
N GLU A 91 -1.78 -3.41 0.89
CA GLU A 91 -2.99 -4.24 0.90
C GLU A 91 -3.13 -5.03 -0.41
N SER A 92 -2.10 -5.82 -0.74
CA SER A 92 -2.21 -6.80 -1.82
C SER A 92 -2.89 -8.06 -1.28
N GLY A 93 -4.17 -8.27 -1.63
CA GLY A 93 -4.87 -9.52 -1.30
C GLY A 93 -4.19 -10.76 -1.90
N MET A 94 -3.60 -10.62 -3.09
CA MET A 94 -2.63 -11.57 -3.64
C MET A 94 -1.35 -10.83 -4.02
N ILE A 95 -0.19 -11.36 -3.60
CA ILE A 95 1.12 -10.79 -3.91
C ILE A 95 1.61 -11.42 -5.23
N VAL A 96 1.73 -10.60 -6.29
CA VAL A 96 2.11 -11.06 -7.65
C VAL A 96 3.59 -11.40 -7.76
N ASP A 97 4.46 -10.68 -7.05
CA ASP A 97 5.92 -10.90 -7.03
C ASP A 97 6.43 -10.87 -5.58
N PRO A 98 6.30 -11.98 -4.83
CA PRO A 98 6.72 -12.04 -3.44
C PRO A 98 8.25 -12.03 -3.36
N VAL A 99 8.78 -11.38 -2.33
CA VAL A 99 10.21 -11.49 -2.02
C VAL A 99 10.50 -12.92 -1.59
N THR A 100 11.32 -13.63 -2.38
CA THR A 100 11.74 -15.00 -2.07
C THR A 100 13.21 -15.07 -1.69
N MET A 101 13.60 -16.11 -0.95
CA MET A 101 14.99 -16.35 -0.59
C MET A 101 15.45 -17.79 -0.91
N SER A 102 16.76 -17.96 -1.05
CA SER A 102 17.38 -19.27 -1.26
C SER A 102 17.40 -20.09 0.03
N PRO A 103 17.23 -21.44 -0.03
CA PRO A 103 17.41 -22.32 1.13
C PRO A 103 18.83 -22.27 1.74
N ASP A 104 19.81 -21.82 0.97
CA ASP A 104 21.22 -21.72 1.38
C ASP A 104 21.59 -20.36 1.98
N ALA A 105 20.69 -19.36 1.88
CA ALA A 105 20.91 -18.05 2.49
C ALA A 105 20.91 -18.16 4.03
N LYS A 106 21.55 -17.20 4.71
CA LYS A 106 21.62 -17.22 6.16
C LYS A 106 20.32 -16.73 6.80
N VAL A 107 20.09 -17.17 8.03
CA VAL A 107 18.98 -16.66 8.85
C VAL A 107 19.12 -15.15 9.10
N SER A 108 20.34 -14.63 9.26
CA SER A 108 20.60 -13.18 9.37
C SER A 108 20.03 -12.40 8.18
N ASP A 109 20.27 -12.89 6.97
CA ASP A 109 19.84 -12.23 5.74
C ASP A 109 18.31 -12.19 5.66
N ALA A 110 17.66 -13.27 6.12
CA ALA A 110 16.21 -13.33 6.19
C ALA A 110 15.63 -12.31 7.17
N LEU A 111 16.24 -12.13 8.34
CA LEU A 111 15.81 -11.11 9.30
C LEU A 111 15.93 -9.70 8.73
N ASP A 112 17.01 -9.41 8.00
CA ASP A 112 17.21 -8.12 7.35
C ASP A 112 16.16 -7.86 6.26
N VAL A 113 15.85 -8.88 5.43
CA VAL A 113 14.78 -8.81 4.43
C VAL A 113 13.42 -8.58 5.09
N MET A 114 13.08 -9.38 6.11
CA MET A 114 11.81 -9.26 6.82
C MET A 114 11.65 -7.88 7.48
N LYS A 115 12.72 -7.35 8.09
CA LYS A 115 12.74 -6.01 8.69
C LYS A 115 12.61 -4.90 7.64
N LYS A 116 13.34 -5.02 6.53
CA LYS A 116 13.35 -4.03 5.44
C LYS A 116 11.97 -3.91 4.79
N TYR A 117 11.34 -5.04 4.49
CA TYR A 117 10.04 -5.07 3.79
C TYR A 117 8.83 -5.15 4.75
N LYS A 118 9.07 -5.20 6.07
CA LYS A 118 8.04 -5.34 7.12
C LYS A 118 7.10 -6.53 6.88
N ILE A 119 7.64 -7.65 6.40
CA ILE A 119 6.90 -8.88 6.12
C ILE A 119 7.15 -9.92 7.22
N SER A 120 6.12 -10.68 7.58
CA SER A 120 6.19 -11.70 8.64
C SER A 120 6.53 -13.11 8.15
N GLY A 121 6.61 -13.30 6.84
CA GLY A 121 6.96 -14.57 6.21
C GLY A 121 7.56 -14.38 4.83
N VAL A 122 8.45 -15.30 4.45
CA VAL A 122 9.19 -15.29 3.19
C VAL A 122 9.11 -16.69 2.56
N PRO A 123 8.57 -16.83 1.34
CA PRO A 123 8.66 -18.07 0.59
C PRO A 123 10.12 -18.39 0.24
N ILE A 124 10.49 -19.66 0.39
CA ILE A 124 11.84 -20.14 0.08
C ILE A 124 11.79 -20.93 -1.22
N THR A 125 12.55 -20.49 -2.21
CA THR A 125 12.55 -21.04 -3.57
C THR A 125 13.95 -21.48 -3.98
N GLN A 126 14.02 -22.47 -4.87
CA GLN A 126 15.26 -22.79 -5.58
C GLN A 126 15.49 -21.83 -6.74
N LYS A 127 16.67 -21.90 -7.37
CA LYS A 127 17.06 -21.06 -8.52
C LYS A 127 16.10 -21.16 -9.71
N ASP A 128 15.41 -22.29 -9.85
CA ASP A 128 14.41 -22.56 -10.89
C ASP A 128 13.01 -22.00 -10.55
N GLY A 129 12.87 -21.32 -9.41
CA GLY A 129 11.60 -20.78 -8.92
C GLY A 129 10.74 -21.80 -8.16
N LYS A 130 11.19 -23.04 -7.97
CA LYS A 130 10.43 -24.06 -7.26
C LYS A 130 10.34 -23.74 -5.76
N LEU A 131 9.12 -23.65 -5.24
CA LEU A 131 8.86 -23.51 -3.79
C LEU A 131 9.33 -24.75 -3.04
N VAL A 132 10.18 -24.56 -2.04
CA VAL A 132 10.74 -25.63 -1.19
C VAL A 132 10.47 -25.44 0.30
N GLY A 133 9.94 -24.28 0.70
CA GLY A 133 9.64 -23.99 2.09
C GLY A 133 9.02 -22.62 2.30
N ILE A 134 8.63 -22.35 3.53
CA ILE A 134 8.31 -21.01 4.02
C ILE A 134 9.05 -20.76 5.33
N LEU A 135 9.57 -19.54 5.49
CA LEU A 135 10.16 -19.08 6.73
C LEU A 135 9.28 -17.98 7.32
N THR A 136 8.94 -18.07 8.60
CA THR A 136 8.07 -17.12 9.29
C THR A 136 8.71 -16.56 10.56
N ASN A 137 8.18 -15.44 11.06
CA ASN A 137 8.60 -14.88 12.35
C ASN A 137 8.49 -15.88 13.51
N ARG A 138 7.58 -16.86 13.42
CA ARG A 138 7.42 -17.89 14.45
C ARG A 138 8.58 -18.87 14.45
N ASP A 139 9.11 -19.21 13.27
CA ASP A 139 10.26 -20.10 13.12
C ASP A 139 11.54 -19.46 13.69
N LEU A 140 11.64 -18.13 13.63
CA LEU A 140 12.81 -17.37 14.09
C LEU A 140 12.73 -16.86 15.52
N ARG A 141 11.55 -16.91 16.17
CA ARG A 141 11.30 -16.24 17.47
C ARG A 141 12.28 -16.65 18.59
N PHE A 142 12.74 -17.89 18.58
CA PHE A 142 13.65 -18.44 19.58
C PHE A 142 14.95 -18.97 18.96
N GLU A 143 15.20 -18.68 17.68
CA GLU A 143 16.43 -19.09 17.03
C GLU A 143 17.54 -18.09 17.36
N THR A 144 18.64 -18.60 17.91
CA THR A 144 19.81 -17.80 18.31
C THR A 144 20.96 -17.96 17.32
N ARG A 145 20.89 -18.96 16.43
CA ARG A 145 21.91 -19.22 15.41
C ARG A 145 21.54 -18.48 14.14
N PHE A 146 22.14 -17.31 13.93
CA PHE A 146 21.87 -16.50 12.74
C PHE A 146 22.72 -16.87 11.53
N ASP A 147 23.83 -17.57 11.74
CA ASP A 147 24.79 -17.96 10.69
C ASP A 147 24.42 -19.25 9.93
N ILE A 148 23.38 -19.96 10.37
CA ILE A 148 22.98 -21.22 9.74
C ILE A 148 22.13 -20.95 8.48
N PRO A 149 22.10 -21.90 7.54
CA PRO A 149 21.22 -21.81 6.38
C PRO A 149 19.74 -21.85 6.77
N ILE A 150 18.91 -21.08 6.06
CA ILE A 150 17.44 -21.04 6.22
C ILE A 150 16.83 -22.45 6.13
N SER A 151 17.39 -23.31 5.28
CA SER A 151 16.95 -24.69 5.12
C SER A 151 16.96 -25.51 6.42
N LYS A 152 17.66 -25.10 7.47
CA LYS A 152 17.64 -25.82 8.77
C LYS A 152 16.46 -25.46 9.65
N VAL A 153 15.83 -24.31 9.41
CA VAL A 153 14.81 -23.72 10.30
C VAL A 153 13.45 -23.58 9.60
N MET A 154 13.42 -23.43 8.27
CA MET A 154 12.17 -23.26 7.51
C MET A 154 11.21 -24.45 7.63
N THR A 155 9.91 -24.17 7.49
CA THR A 155 8.88 -25.20 7.36
C THR A 155 8.91 -25.79 5.94
N LYS A 156 9.07 -27.12 5.84
CA LYS A 156 9.19 -27.86 4.55
C LYS A 156 8.10 -28.89 4.29
N LYS A 157 7.48 -29.39 5.36
CA LYS A 157 6.49 -30.48 5.29
C LYS A 157 5.11 -29.91 5.55
N ASN A 158 4.10 -30.53 4.95
CA ASN A 158 2.70 -30.15 5.11
C ASN A 158 2.44 -28.67 4.75
N LEU A 159 3.14 -28.17 3.73
CA LEU A 159 2.84 -26.85 3.17
C LEU A 159 1.49 -26.93 2.47
N ILE A 160 0.57 -26.08 2.88
CA ILE A 160 -0.71 -25.91 2.21
C ILE A 160 -0.51 -24.87 1.11
N THR A 161 -0.73 -25.27 -0.14
CA THR A 161 -0.63 -24.40 -1.32
C THR A 161 -1.93 -24.46 -2.11
N VAL A 162 -2.17 -23.42 -2.93
CA VAL A 162 -3.32 -23.32 -3.82
C VAL A 162 -2.85 -23.21 -5.27
N PRO A 163 -3.63 -23.68 -6.26
CA PRO A 163 -3.28 -23.55 -7.67
C PRO A 163 -3.33 -22.09 -8.14
N VAL A 164 -2.60 -21.79 -9.22
CA VAL A 164 -2.67 -20.49 -9.88
C VAL A 164 -4.09 -20.24 -10.39
N GLY A 165 -4.62 -19.05 -10.15
CA GLY A 165 -6.01 -18.68 -10.50
C GLY A 165 -7.01 -18.85 -9.35
N THR A 166 -6.57 -19.28 -8.16
CA THR A 166 -7.40 -19.26 -6.96
C THR A 166 -7.78 -17.81 -6.61
N THR A 167 -9.08 -17.57 -6.41
CA THR A 167 -9.62 -16.26 -6.04
C THR A 167 -9.42 -15.95 -4.56
N LEU A 168 -9.65 -14.70 -4.17
CA LEU A 168 -9.65 -14.30 -2.75
C LEU A 168 -10.85 -14.86 -1.97
N GLU A 169 -11.95 -15.17 -2.70
CA GLU A 169 -13.13 -15.88 -2.21
C GLU A 169 -12.96 -17.40 -2.36
#